data_AF-A0A2T6DI62-F1
#
_entry.id   AF-A0A2T6DI62-F1
#
_cell.length_a   1.000
_cell.length_b   1.000
_cell.length_c   1.000
_cell.angle_alpha   90.00
_cell.angle_beta   90.00
_cell.angle_gamma   90.00
#
_symmetry.space_group_name_H-M   'P 1'
#
loop_
_entity.id
_entity.type
_entity.pdbx_description
1 polymer ?
#
loop_
_entity_poly.entity_id
_entity_poly.type
_entity_poly.pdbx_seq_one_letter_code
_entity_poly.pdbx_strand_id
1 'polypeptide(L)'
;MNARFLAVVLLCAWVVMPLPAGAETIALPDGRVFENATVASQSGTRVVIRHEGGLVSIEKEKLPDNLKAQYPTFEDRPAVVRAEAAKPVRRAPTVAASADRGPVRDSSAAPAEFAMEQDRTQALSVGTSLAESYFRSRHATPGGRVNVTVRMDSAEAVTGWPDRWRVRGSAVLYHYRDELMNPEISQLRERLGRDKTLSAKEIRRRIEAASYLRSETLQFEAYVSKLHGTPEIDVSIR
;
A
#
# COMPACT_ATOMS: atom_id res chain seq x y z
N MET A 1 -11.25 51.84 -30.68
CA MET A 1 -10.99 50.82 -31.72
C MET A 1 -9.55 50.97 -32.17
N ASN A 2 -8.68 50.00 -31.89
CA ASN A 2 -7.40 49.80 -32.57
C ASN A 2 -6.90 48.39 -32.24
N ALA A 3 -7.08 47.51 -33.21
CA ALA A 3 -6.60 46.14 -33.22
C ALA A 3 -5.11 46.14 -33.58
N ARG A 4 -4.27 45.54 -32.71
CA ARG A 4 -2.92 45.10 -33.11
C ARG A 4 -2.69 43.70 -32.61
N PHE A 5 -2.74 42.80 -33.58
CA PHE A 5 -2.32 41.42 -33.57
C PHE A 5 -0.94 41.26 -32.92
N LEU A 6 -0.85 40.45 -31.86
CA LEU A 6 0.41 39.82 -31.46
C LEU A 6 0.20 38.32 -31.57
N ALA A 7 0.62 37.77 -32.71
CA ALA A 7 0.69 36.35 -32.96
C ALA A 7 1.82 35.76 -32.09
N VAL A 8 1.46 35.17 -30.96
CA VAL A 8 2.39 34.36 -30.16
C VAL A 8 2.45 32.99 -30.82
N VAL A 9 3.60 32.74 -31.44
CA VAL A 9 4.01 31.47 -32.03
C VAL A 9 3.86 30.37 -30.99
N LEU A 10 2.84 29.54 -31.19
CA LEU A 10 2.55 28.36 -30.38
C LEU A 10 3.54 27.28 -30.80
N LEU A 11 4.70 27.27 -30.13
CA LEU A 11 5.72 26.24 -30.28
C LEU A 11 5.14 24.93 -29.72
N CYS A 12 4.56 24.12 -30.60
CA CYS A 12 4.15 22.75 -30.32
C CYS A 12 5.38 21.92 -29.93
N ALA A 13 5.76 21.97 -28.66
CA ALA A 13 6.65 20.98 -28.06
C ALA A 13 5.91 19.63 -28.09
N TRP A 14 6.19 18.84 -29.14
CA TRP A 14 5.95 17.42 -29.13
C TRP A 14 6.78 16.82 -27.99
N VAL A 15 6.17 16.70 -26.82
CA VAL A 15 6.65 15.80 -25.78
C VAL A 15 6.46 14.41 -26.36
N VAL A 16 7.54 13.85 -26.89
CA VAL A 16 7.68 12.42 -27.15
C VAL A 16 7.52 11.74 -25.80
N MET A 17 6.29 11.36 -25.44
CA MET A 17 6.07 10.45 -24.33
C MET A 17 6.71 9.12 -24.75
N PRO A 18 7.74 8.63 -24.04
CA PRO A 18 8.25 7.30 -24.30
C PRO A 18 7.09 6.33 -24.08
N LEU A 19 6.72 5.58 -25.13
CA LEU A 19 5.86 4.42 -24.95
C LEU A 19 6.47 3.55 -23.84
N PRO A 20 5.64 2.98 -22.94
CA PRO A 20 6.16 2.01 -21.97
C PRO A 20 6.90 0.94 -22.76
N ALA A 21 8.18 0.74 -22.38
CA ALA A 21 9.08 -0.22 -23.01
C ALA A 21 8.31 -1.52 -23.27
N GLY A 22 8.31 -1.93 -24.54
CA GLY A 22 7.49 -3.02 -25.05
C GLY A 22 7.65 -4.28 -24.23
N ALA A 23 6.57 -5.06 -24.17
CA ALA A 23 6.55 -6.38 -23.56
C ALA A 23 7.76 -7.19 -24.08
N GLU A 24 8.73 -7.44 -23.19
CA GLU A 24 10.02 -8.02 -23.55
C GLU A 24 9.99 -9.51 -23.24
N THR A 25 10.64 -10.33 -24.07
CA THR A 25 10.80 -11.75 -23.78
C THR A 25 11.88 -11.92 -22.73
N ILE A 26 11.49 -12.36 -21.53
CA ILE A 26 12.41 -12.56 -20.40
C ILE A 26 12.79 -14.03 -20.35
N ALA A 27 14.03 -14.33 -20.76
CA ALA A 27 14.63 -15.65 -20.61
C ALA A 27 15.37 -15.74 -19.27
N LEU A 28 14.98 -16.71 -18.44
CA LEU A 28 15.66 -17.02 -17.18
C LEU A 28 16.87 -17.94 -17.42
N PRO A 29 17.89 -17.89 -16.54
CA PRO A 29 19.03 -18.81 -16.58
C PRO A 29 18.66 -20.29 -16.40
N ASP A 30 17.48 -20.59 -15.85
CA ASP A 30 16.98 -21.96 -15.67
C ASP A 30 16.29 -22.52 -16.93
N GLY A 31 16.30 -21.78 -18.04
CA GLY A 31 15.71 -22.19 -19.31
C GLY A 31 14.24 -21.84 -19.48
N ARG A 32 13.59 -21.25 -18.47
CA ARG A 32 12.21 -20.75 -18.61
C ARG A 32 12.20 -19.45 -19.41
N VAL A 33 11.23 -19.31 -20.32
CA VAL A 33 11.06 -18.12 -21.15
C VAL A 33 9.67 -17.56 -20.91
N PHE A 34 9.59 -16.27 -20.61
CA PHE A 34 8.33 -15.55 -20.49
C PHE A 34 8.19 -14.57 -21.64
N GLU A 35 7.27 -14.85 -22.55
CA GLU A 35 6.92 -13.94 -23.63
C GLU A 35 5.96 -12.86 -23.15
N ASN A 36 6.05 -11.68 -23.79
CA ASN A 36 5.24 -10.50 -23.46
C ASN A 36 5.25 -10.16 -21.96
N ALA A 37 6.44 -10.25 -21.35
CA ALA A 37 6.58 -10.07 -19.92
C ALA A 37 6.85 -8.61 -19.54
N THR A 38 6.28 -8.18 -18.42
CA THR A 38 6.48 -6.84 -17.86
C THR A 38 6.62 -6.94 -16.34
N VAL A 39 7.59 -6.22 -15.77
CA VAL A 39 7.74 -6.13 -14.32
C VAL A 39 6.58 -5.33 -13.73
N ALA A 40 5.76 -5.97 -12.90
CA ALA A 40 4.58 -5.37 -12.29
C ALA A 40 4.89 -4.75 -10.92
N SER A 41 5.77 -5.38 -10.13
CA SER A 41 6.20 -4.89 -8.83
C SER A 41 7.55 -5.46 -8.40
N GLN A 42 8.20 -4.83 -7.42
CA GLN A 42 9.47 -5.30 -6.87
C GLN A 42 9.49 -5.22 -5.34
N SER A 43 10.22 -6.15 -4.73
CA SER A 43 10.58 -6.14 -3.31
C SER A 43 12.11 -6.13 -3.16
N GLY A 44 12.61 -6.20 -1.92
CA GLY A 44 14.04 -6.19 -1.66
C GLY A 44 14.79 -7.36 -2.32
N THR A 45 14.15 -8.54 -2.42
CA THR A 45 14.77 -9.80 -2.88
C THR A 45 14.09 -10.40 -4.11
N ARG A 46 12.89 -9.93 -4.48
CA ARG A 46 12.07 -10.53 -5.55
C ARG A 46 11.50 -9.50 -6.50
N VAL A 47 11.16 -9.93 -7.70
CA VAL A 47 10.45 -9.14 -8.72
C VAL A 47 9.24 -9.95 -9.17
N VAL A 48 8.09 -9.29 -9.27
CA VAL A 48 6.86 -9.89 -9.79
C VAL A 48 6.74 -9.51 -11.27
N ILE A 49 6.71 -10.53 -12.12
CA ILE A 49 6.60 -10.41 -13.56
C ILE A 49 5.19 -10.80 -13.98
N ARG A 50 4.54 -9.93 -14.74
CA ARG A 50 3.29 -10.21 -15.44
C ARG A 50 3.62 -10.70 -16.84
N HIS A 51 3.07 -11.83 -17.23
CA HIS A 51 3.18 -12.41 -18.58
C HIS A 51 1.81 -12.97 -19.00
N GLU A 52 1.70 -13.54 -20.21
CA GLU A 52 0.41 -14.05 -20.72
C GLU A 52 -0.21 -15.16 -19.86
N GLY A 53 0.62 -15.95 -19.19
CA GLY A 53 0.20 -17.02 -18.29
C GLY A 53 -0.10 -16.57 -16.85
N GLY A 54 0.03 -15.28 -16.54
CA GLY A 54 -0.31 -14.72 -15.22
C GLY A 54 0.81 -13.91 -14.55
N LEU A 55 0.82 -13.93 -13.21
CA LEU A 55 1.81 -13.25 -12.38
C LEU A 55 2.76 -14.29 -11.76
N VAL A 56 4.06 -14.10 -11.94
CA VAL A 56 5.09 -14.97 -11.36
C VAL A 56 6.07 -14.13 -10.54
N SER A 57 6.35 -14.57 -9.32
CA SER A 57 7.38 -13.98 -8.47
C SER A 57 8.72 -14.70 -8.70
N ILE A 58 9.75 -13.95 -9.05
CA ILE A 58 11.10 -14.44 -9.33
C ILE A 58 12.09 -13.80 -8.37
N GLU A 59 13.07 -14.57 -7.89
CA GLU A 59 14.17 -14.07 -7.08
C GLU A 59 15.13 -13.24 -7.94
N LYS A 60 15.60 -12.09 -7.44
CA LYS A 60 16.48 -11.19 -8.18
C LYS A 60 17.78 -11.85 -8.62
N GLU A 61 18.28 -12.82 -7.85
CA GLU A 61 19.46 -13.63 -8.17
C GLU A 61 19.29 -14.46 -9.45
N LYS A 62 18.04 -14.84 -9.77
CA LYS A 62 17.69 -15.64 -10.94
C LYS A 62 17.30 -14.78 -12.14
N LEU A 63 17.31 -13.46 -12.04
CA LEU A 63 17.08 -12.60 -13.19
C LEU A 63 18.28 -12.65 -14.16
N PRO A 64 18.05 -12.47 -15.47
CA PRO A 64 19.11 -12.28 -16.43
C PRO A 64 19.88 -10.97 -16.15
N ASP A 65 21.14 -10.91 -16.56
CA ASP A 65 22.07 -9.84 -16.15
C ASP A 65 21.62 -8.43 -16.58
N ASN A 66 20.94 -8.33 -17.72
CA ASN A 66 20.31 -7.10 -18.21
C ASN A 66 19.24 -6.55 -17.24
N LEU A 67 18.45 -7.43 -16.61
CA LEU A 67 17.43 -7.05 -15.63
C LEU A 67 18.02 -6.84 -14.23
N LYS A 68 19.07 -7.59 -13.86
CA LYS A 68 19.78 -7.36 -12.59
C LYS A 68 20.33 -5.94 -12.49
N ALA A 69 20.86 -5.40 -13.59
CA ALA A 69 21.34 -4.02 -13.64
C ALA A 69 20.23 -2.98 -13.39
N GLN A 70 18.99 -3.28 -13.80
CA GLN A 70 17.83 -2.40 -13.60
C GLN A 70 17.21 -2.55 -12.20
N TYR A 71 17.31 -3.73 -11.59
CA TYR A 71 16.67 -4.08 -10.33
C TYR A 71 17.66 -4.65 -9.30
N PRO A 72 18.59 -3.83 -8.76
CA PRO A 72 19.62 -4.30 -7.84
C PRO A 72 19.04 -4.90 -6.55
N THR A 73 19.78 -5.83 -5.95
CA THR A 73 19.46 -6.43 -4.65
C THR A 73 19.79 -5.44 -3.54
N PHE A 74 19.02 -5.46 -2.46
CA PHE A 74 19.19 -4.49 -1.35
C PHE A 74 20.53 -4.60 -0.63
N GLU A 75 21.28 -5.70 -0.79
CA GLU A 75 22.64 -5.85 -0.26
C GLU A 75 23.64 -4.91 -0.94
N ASP A 76 23.37 -4.44 -2.16
CA ASP A 76 24.25 -3.51 -2.89
C ASP A 76 23.99 -2.03 -2.58
N ARG A 77 23.04 -1.70 -1.70
CA ARG A 77 22.85 -0.30 -1.25
C ARG A 77 23.89 0.05 -0.18
N PRO A 78 24.71 1.09 -0.36
CA PRO A 78 25.52 1.62 0.73
C PRO A 78 24.61 1.99 1.92
N ALA A 79 25.05 1.63 3.11
CA ALA A 79 24.30 1.52 4.36
C ALA A 79 23.77 2.86 4.95
N VAL A 80 23.18 3.74 4.15
CA VAL A 80 22.85 5.12 4.57
C VAL A 80 21.40 5.30 5.02
N VAL A 81 20.52 4.29 4.92
CA VAL A 81 19.10 4.43 5.35
C VAL A 81 18.64 3.23 6.18
N ARG A 82 19.34 2.96 7.30
CA ARG A 82 19.00 1.87 8.24
C ARG A 82 18.79 2.34 9.67
N ALA A 83 18.39 3.60 9.88
CA ALA A 83 18.29 4.20 11.21
C ALA A 83 16.87 4.33 11.81
N GLU A 84 15.80 3.84 11.16
CA GLU A 84 14.42 4.09 11.64
C GLU A 84 13.59 2.84 12.01
N ALA A 85 14.19 1.67 12.20
CA ALA A 85 13.45 0.42 12.47
C ALA A 85 13.83 -0.31 13.77
N ALA A 86 14.29 0.39 14.81
CA ALA A 86 14.60 -0.24 16.10
C ALA A 86 13.92 0.49 17.28
N LYS A 87 12.62 0.23 17.49
CA LYS A 87 11.98 0.45 18.79
C LYS A 87 12.01 -0.89 19.57
N PRO A 88 12.75 -0.99 20.69
CA PRO A 88 12.76 -2.21 21.49
C PRO A 88 11.43 -2.35 22.27
N VAL A 89 10.73 -3.45 22.03
CA VAL A 89 9.56 -3.88 22.81
C VAL A 89 10.06 -4.36 24.19
N ARG A 90 9.72 -3.63 25.25
CA ARG A 90 9.91 -4.03 26.64
C ARG A 90 9.11 -5.31 26.93
N ARG A 91 9.80 -6.43 27.16
CA ARG A 91 9.21 -7.62 27.78
C ARG A 91 9.09 -7.40 29.28
N ALA A 92 7.89 -7.58 29.83
CA ALA A 92 7.64 -7.64 31.26
C ALA A 92 8.14 -8.98 31.84
N PRO A 93 8.54 -9.03 33.13
CA PRO A 93 9.05 -10.24 33.76
C PRO A 93 7.93 -11.22 34.11
N THR A 94 8.13 -12.48 33.72
CA THR A 94 7.36 -13.65 34.15
C THR A 94 7.60 -13.91 35.64
N VAL A 95 6.56 -13.76 36.46
CA VAL A 95 6.56 -14.23 37.85
C VAL A 95 6.03 -15.66 37.88
N ALA A 96 6.83 -16.55 38.44
CA ALA A 96 6.53 -17.95 38.65
C ALA A 96 5.55 -18.18 39.82
N ALA A 97 5.03 -19.42 39.84
CA ALA A 97 4.39 -20.14 40.95
C ALA A 97 2.85 -20.01 41.08
N SER A 98 2.14 -21.09 40.76
CA SER A 98 1.67 -22.02 41.79
C SER A 98 1.17 -23.33 41.19
N ALA A 99 1.59 -24.42 41.80
CA ALA A 99 1.17 -25.78 41.52
C ALA A 99 -0.16 -26.06 42.21
N ASP A 100 -1.18 -26.43 41.43
CA ASP A 100 -2.31 -27.19 41.94
C ASP A 100 -2.80 -28.15 40.84
N ARG A 101 -2.58 -29.46 41.05
CA ARG A 101 -2.94 -30.52 40.10
C ARG A 101 -4.38 -30.96 40.39
N GLY A 102 -5.33 -30.28 39.76
CA GLY A 102 -6.70 -30.76 39.61
C GLY A 102 -6.81 -31.87 38.53
N PRO A 103 -7.89 -32.67 38.58
CA PRO A 103 -8.06 -33.84 37.71
C PRO A 103 -8.21 -33.41 36.24
N VAL A 104 -7.50 -34.14 35.38
CA VAL A 104 -7.45 -33.99 33.92
C VAL A 104 -8.87 -34.13 33.36
N ARG A 105 -9.51 -33.00 33.09
CA ARG A 105 -10.67 -32.92 32.21
C ARG A 105 -10.17 -32.96 30.78
N ASP A 106 -10.70 -33.91 30.00
CA ASP A 106 -10.58 -33.96 28.54
C ASP A 106 -11.16 -32.69 27.91
N SER A 107 -10.35 -31.63 27.87
CA SER A 107 -10.62 -30.35 27.19
C SER A 107 -9.89 -30.31 25.84
N SER A 108 -10.12 -31.31 24.98
CA SER A 108 -9.35 -31.46 23.72
C SER A 108 -9.91 -30.69 22.52
N ALA A 109 -11.08 -30.02 22.61
CA ALA A 109 -11.71 -29.34 21.47
C ALA A 109 -11.68 -27.80 21.52
N ALA A 110 -11.56 -27.20 22.71
CA ALA A 110 -11.53 -25.75 22.87
C ALA A 110 -10.31 -25.02 22.23
N PRO A 111 -9.08 -25.56 22.20
CA PRO A 111 -7.91 -24.79 21.79
C PRO A 111 -7.92 -24.33 20.31
N ALA A 112 -8.55 -25.11 19.43
CA ALA A 112 -8.52 -24.85 17.99
C ALA A 112 -9.40 -23.68 17.57
N GLU A 113 -10.57 -23.52 18.19
CA GLU A 113 -11.49 -22.41 17.89
C GLU A 113 -10.91 -21.05 18.32
N PHE A 114 -10.25 -21.00 19.47
CA PHE A 114 -9.58 -19.78 19.94
C PHE A 114 -8.42 -19.35 19.04
N ALA A 115 -7.62 -20.30 18.55
CA ALA A 115 -6.53 -20.01 17.63
C ALA A 115 -7.06 -19.40 16.31
N MET A 116 -8.11 -19.98 15.74
CA MET A 116 -8.72 -19.45 14.52
C MET A 116 -9.31 -18.06 14.69
N GLU A 117 -9.93 -17.75 15.83
CA GLU A 117 -10.48 -16.41 16.09
C GLU A 117 -9.39 -15.36 16.29
N GLN A 118 -8.25 -15.73 16.88
CA GLN A 118 -7.07 -14.87 16.95
C GLN A 118 -6.50 -14.57 15.56
N ASP A 119 -6.34 -15.59 14.72
CA ASP A 119 -5.84 -15.43 13.36
C ASP A 119 -6.80 -14.59 12.51
N ARG A 120 -8.12 -14.76 12.70
CA ARG A 120 -9.16 -13.95 12.06
C ARG A 120 -9.04 -12.47 12.44
N THR A 121 -8.89 -12.18 13.73
CA THR A 121 -8.72 -10.81 14.24
C THR A 121 -7.43 -10.20 13.68
N GLN A 122 -6.36 -10.98 13.62
CA GLN A 122 -5.09 -10.57 13.03
C GLN A 122 -5.22 -10.30 11.53
N ALA A 123 -5.93 -11.15 10.78
CA ALA A 123 -6.20 -10.99 9.36
C ALA A 123 -6.95 -9.69 9.06
N LEU A 124 -7.94 -9.33 9.88
CA LEU A 124 -8.65 -8.06 9.74
C LEU A 124 -7.74 -6.85 10.02
N SER A 125 -6.94 -6.89 11.08
CA SER A 125 -6.03 -5.79 11.44
C SER A 125 -4.94 -5.58 10.39
N VAL A 126 -4.28 -6.67 9.97
CA VAL A 126 -3.22 -6.65 8.96
C VAL A 126 -3.79 -6.28 7.60
N GLY A 127 -4.93 -6.88 7.22
CA GLY A 127 -5.63 -6.58 6.00
C GLY A 127 -6.01 -5.10 5.89
N THR A 128 -6.52 -4.50 6.97
CA THR A 128 -6.89 -3.06 6.99
C THR A 128 -5.69 -2.19 6.69
N SER A 129 -4.56 -2.44 7.35
CA SER A 129 -3.31 -1.67 7.16
C SER A 129 -2.75 -1.81 5.75
N LEU A 130 -2.78 -3.03 5.20
CA LEU A 130 -2.31 -3.31 3.84
C LEU A 130 -3.23 -2.69 2.77
N ALA A 131 -4.55 -2.78 2.95
CA ALA A 131 -5.54 -2.16 2.07
C ALA A 131 -5.42 -0.63 2.07
N GLU A 132 -5.22 0.01 3.23
CA GLU A 132 -4.98 1.46 3.31
C GLU A 132 -3.74 1.87 2.51
N SER A 133 -2.64 1.13 2.65
CA SER A 133 -1.41 1.37 1.89
C SER A 133 -1.63 1.19 0.38
N TYR A 134 -2.32 0.12 0.00
CA TYR A 134 -2.69 -0.15 -1.40
C TYR A 134 -3.49 1.00 -2.01
N PHE A 135 -4.61 1.39 -1.40
CA PHE A 135 -5.47 2.44 -1.93
C PHE A 135 -4.78 3.80 -1.95
N ARG A 136 -3.99 4.12 -0.90
CA ARG A 136 -3.24 5.39 -0.84
C ARG A 136 -2.23 5.48 -1.97
N SER A 137 -1.48 4.41 -2.23
CA SER A 137 -0.50 4.35 -3.32
C SER A 137 -1.18 4.40 -4.69
N ARG A 138 -2.21 3.57 -4.89
CA ARG A 138 -2.91 3.40 -6.17
C ARG A 138 -3.69 4.63 -6.61
N HIS A 139 -4.29 5.36 -5.67
CA HIS A 139 -5.14 6.52 -5.93
C HIS A 139 -4.47 7.86 -5.60
N ALA A 140 -3.14 7.86 -5.42
CA ALA A 140 -2.37 9.11 -5.35
C ALA A 140 -2.50 9.86 -6.69
N THR A 141 -2.99 11.10 -6.64
CA THR A 141 -3.06 11.99 -7.79
C THR A 141 -1.88 12.95 -7.78
N PRO A 142 -1.23 13.25 -8.93
CA PRO A 142 -0.20 14.28 -9.01
C PRO A 142 -0.72 15.62 -8.46
N GLY A 143 -0.01 16.22 -7.51
CA GLY A 143 -0.42 17.49 -6.90
C GLY A 143 -1.66 17.41 -6.01
N GLY A 144 -2.02 16.22 -5.55
CA GLY A 144 -3.10 16.00 -4.59
C GLY A 144 -2.68 15.05 -3.48
N ARG A 145 -3.46 15.07 -2.40
CA ARG A 145 -3.35 14.09 -1.31
C ARG A 145 -4.64 13.29 -1.22
N VAL A 146 -4.51 12.01 -0.87
CA VAL A 146 -5.65 11.13 -0.61
C VAL A 146 -5.61 10.65 0.84
N ASN A 147 -6.68 10.92 1.58
CA ASN A 147 -6.90 10.26 2.87
C ASN A 147 -7.79 9.06 2.61
N VAL A 148 -7.39 7.90 3.13
CA VAL A 148 -8.12 6.64 2.95
C VAL A 148 -8.61 6.19 4.31
N THR A 149 -9.85 5.75 4.36
CA THR A 149 -10.43 5.04 5.52
C THR A 149 -10.94 3.70 5.03
N VAL A 150 -10.37 2.62 5.55
CA VAL A 150 -10.80 1.25 5.21
C VAL A 150 -11.63 0.67 6.35
N ARG A 151 -12.72 0.00 6.00
CA ARG A 151 -13.51 -0.84 6.92
C ARG A 151 -13.57 -2.25 6.37
N MET A 152 -13.14 -3.22 7.16
CA MET A 152 -13.31 -4.65 6.85
C MET A 152 -14.51 -5.19 7.61
N ASP A 153 -15.38 -5.91 6.90
CA ASP A 153 -16.63 -6.44 7.45
C ASP A 153 -16.48 -7.91 7.90
N SER A 154 -15.71 -8.71 7.15
CA SER A 154 -15.46 -10.11 7.49
C SER A 154 -14.09 -10.59 7.01
N ALA A 155 -13.58 -11.59 7.71
CA ALA A 155 -12.45 -12.41 7.30
C ALA A 155 -12.87 -13.88 7.35
N GLU A 156 -12.58 -14.61 6.28
CA GLU A 156 -12.91 -16.02 6.08
C GLU A 156 -11.65 -16.77 5.63
N ALA A 157 -11.33 -17.87 6.31
CA ALA A 157 -10.23 -18.73 5.90
C ALA A 157 -10.51 -19.34 4.52
N VAL A 158 -9.51 -19.35 3.63
CA VAL A 158 -9.64 -19.93 2.30
C VAL A 158 -9.39 -21.43 2.37
N THR A 159 -10.38 -22.23 1.96
CA THR A 159 -10.28 -23.70 1.97
C THR A 159 -9.06 -24.18 1.18
N GLY A 160 -8.24 -25.04 1.80
CA GLY A 160 -7.01 -25.56 1.20
C GLY A 160 -5.78 -24.65 1.35
N TRP A 161 -5.92 -23.47 1.95
CA TRP A 161 -4.84 -22.50 2.13
C TRP A 161 -4.82 -21.98 3.59
N PRO A 162 -4.14 -22.68 4.52
CA PRO A 162 -4.21 -22.38 5.95
C PRO A 162 -3.75 -20.96 6.32
N ASP A 163 -2.84 -20.37 5.53
CA ASP A 163 -2.31 -19.02 5.76
C ASP A 163 -2.98 -17.93 4.92
N ARG A 164 -4.12 -18.23 4.27
CA ARG A 164 -4.80 -17.29 3.37
C ARG A 164 -6.21 -16.99 3.85
N TRP A 165 -6.49 -15.70 3.95
CA TRP A 165 -7.76 -15.18 4.40
C TRP A 165 -8.38 -14.32 3.32
N ARG A 166 -9.64 -14.59 3.01
CA ARG A 166 -10.47 -13.73 2.18
C ARG A 166 -11.12 -12.69 3.08
N VAL A 167 -10.86 -11.43 2.81
CA VAL A 167 -11.47 -10.29 3.52
C VAL A 167 -12.34 -9.49 2.57
N ARG A 168 -13.45 -8.97 3.09
CA ARG A 168 -14.36 -8.09 2.36
C ARG A 168 -14.54 -6.80 3.11
N GLY A 169 -14.68 -5.70 2.39
CA GLY A 169 -14.83 -4.41 3.01
C GLY A 169 -15.10 -3.28 2.04
N SER A 170 -15.08 -2.08 2.59
CA SER A 170 -15.22 -0.84 1.85
C SER A 170 -14.08 0.12 2.19
N ALA A 171 -13.67 0.90 1.20
CA ALA A 171 -12.71 1.98 1.36
C ALA A 171 -13.38 3.30 0.97
N VAL A 172 -13.25 4.31 1.82
CA VAL A 172 -13.64 5.69 1.50
C VAL A 172 -12.39 6.49 1.24
N LEU A 173 -12.29 7.04 0.04
CA LEU A 173 -11.17 7.83 -0.43
C LEU A 173 -11.59 9.28 -0.44
N TYR A 174 -10.91 10.12 0.33
CA TYR A 174 -11.10 11.56 0.36
C TYR A 174 -9.95 12.22 -0.40
N HIS A 175 -10.28 12.83 -1.53
CA HIS A 175 -9.31 13.54 -2.36
C HIS A 175 -9.24 15.01 -1.95
N TYR A 176 -8.02 15.51 -1.79
CA TYR A 176 -7.77 16.91 -1.52
C TYR A 176 -6.72 17.46 -2.49
N ARG A 177 -6.81 18.75 -2.80
CA ARG A 177 -5.72 19.47 -3.47
C ARG A 177 -4.52 19.59 -2.55
N ASP A 178 -3.32 19.45 -3.11
CA ASP A 178 -2.11 19.79 -2.40
C ASP A 178 -2.01 21.32 -2.21
N GLU A 179 -1.55 21.73 -1.04
CA GLU A 179 -1.35 23.13 -0.68
C GLU A 179 -0.29 23.78 -1.55
N LEU A 180 0.73 23.01 -1.97
CA LEU A 180 1.81 23.48 -2.83
C LEU A 180 1.33 23.82 -4.24
N MET A 181 0.27 23.15 -4.71
CA MET A 181 -0.27 23.33 -6.06
C MET A 181 -1.44 24.31 -6.10
N ASN A 182 -1.92 24.79 -4.95
CA ASN A 182 -3.02 25.73 -4.88
C ASN A 182 -2.68 26.95 -3.99
N PRO A 183 -2.26 28.08 -4.60
CA PRO A 183 -1.88 29.27 -3.84
C PRO A 183 -3.04 29.83 -3.00
N GLU A 184 -4.29 29.60 -3.38
CA GLU A 184 -5.46 30.04 -2.61
C GLU A 184 -5.52 29.36 -1.24
N ILE A 185 -5.17 28.07 -1.15
CA ILE A 185 -5.17 27.34 0.13
C ILE A 185 -4.05 27.85 1.03
N SER A 186 -2.88 28.14 0.45
CA SER A 186 -1.75 28.73 1.18
C SER A 186 -2.10 30.13 1.73
N GLN A 187 -2.70 30.99 0.90
CA GLN A 187 -3.18 32.31 1.32
C GLN A 187 -4.28 32.20 2.40
N LEU A 188 -5.19 31.23 2.27
CA LEU A 188 -6.24 30.99 3.26
C LEU A 188 -5.64 30.57 4.60
N ARG A 189 -4.68 29.65 4.62
CA ARG A 189 -3.97 29.24 5.85
C ARG A 189 -3.32 30.44 6.53
N GLU A 190 -2.64 31.28 5.77
CA GLU A 190 -2.01 32.49 6.32
C GLU A 190 -3.02 33.46 6.91
N ARG A 191 -4.12 33.73 6.18
CA ARG A 191 -5.21 34.59 6.66
C ARG A 191 -5.84 34.06 7.95
N LEU A 192 -6.15 32.76 8.00
CA LEU A 192 -6.74 32.12 9.18
C LEU A 192 -5.75 32.06 10.35
N GLY A 193 -4.45 31.90 10.10
CA GLY A 193 -3.42 31.88 11.13
C GLY A 193 -3.19 33.24 11.82
N ARG A 194 -3.54 34.34 11.14
CA ARG A 194 -3.52 35.69 11.74
C ARG A 194 -4.75 35.97 12.62
N ASP A 195 -5.82 35.19 12.46
CA ASP A 195 -7.03 35.33 13.25
C ASP A 195 -6.87 34.66 14.62
N LYS A 196 -6.69 35.48 15.66
CA LYS A 196 -6.52 35.01 17.05
C LYS A 196 -7.80 34.47 17.67
N THR A 197 -8.96 34.63 17.02
CA THR A 197 -10.25 34.17 17.56
C THR A 197 -10.49 32.69 17.28
N LEU A 198 -9.83 32.13 16.25
CA LEU A 198 -10.02 30.75 15.83
C LEU A 198 -9.05 29.81 16.55
N SER A 199 -9.55 28.66 16.99
CA SER A 199 -8.70 27.60 17.48
C SER A 199 -7.93 26.93 16.33
N ALA A 200 -6.76 26.36 16.65
CA ALA A 200 -5.96 25.60 15.67
C ALA A 200 -6.76 24.46 15.00
N LYS A 201 -7.70 23.85 15.74
CA LYS A 201 -8.59 22.80 15.23
C LYS A 201 -9.57 23.33 14.19
N GLU A 202 -10.15 24.51 14.42
CA GLU A 202 -11.06 25.16 13.47
C GLU A 202 -10.31 25.62 12.22
N ILE A 203 -9.12 26.20 12.38
CA ILE A 203 -8.26 26.58 11.26
C ILE A 203 -7.97 25.35 10.38
N ARG A 204 -7.55 24.23 11.00
CA ARG A 204 -7.29 22.98 10.28
C ARG A 204 -8.53 22.47 9.54
N ARG A 205 -9.69 22.47 10.19
CA ARG A 205 -10.96 22.05 9.56
C ARG A 205 -11.35 22.93 8.38
N ARG A 206 -11.17 24.26 8.47
CA ARG A 206 -11.46 25.18 7.38
C ARG A 206 -10.52 24.98 6.19
N ILE A 207 -9.23 24.77 6.44
CA ILE A 207 -8.24 24.46 5.39
C ILE A 207 -8.57 23.11 4.74
N GLU A 208 -8.89 22.10 5.56
CA GLU A 208 -9.27 20.77 5.07
C GLU A 208 -10.51 20.86 4.17
N ALA A 209 -11.55 21.57 4.61
CA ALA A 209 -12.76 21.83 3.83
C ALA A 209 -12.48 22.58 2.52
N ALA A 210 -11.61 23.59 2.53
CA ALA A 210 -11.23 24.32 1.33
C ALA A 210 -10.37 23.50 0.35
N SER A 211 -9.58 22.55 0.88
CA SER A 211 -8.76 21.65 0.06
C SER A 211 -9.53 20.44 -0.48
N TYR A 212 -10.70 20.13 0.06
CA TYR A 212 -11.49 18.96 -0.30
C TYR A 212 -12.02 19.06 -1.74
N LEU A 213 -11.80 17.99 -2.51
CA LEU A 213 -12.26 17.88 -3.90
C LEU A 213 -13.52 17.03 -4.00
N ARG A 214 -13.40 15.78 -3.56
CA ARG A 214 -14.44 14.75 -3.67
C ARG A 214 -14.14 13.59 -2.75
N SER A 215 -15.16 12.77 -2.50
CA SER A 215 -15.01 11.46 -1.89
C SER A 215 -15.54 10.39 -2.81
N GLU A 216 -14.95 9.21 -2.73
CA GLU A 216 -15.33 8.01 -3.46
C GLU A 216 -15.40 6.85 -2.48
N THR A 217 -16.40 5.98 -2.64
CA THR A 217 -16.51 4.75 -1.83
C THR A 217 -16.36 3.55 -2.75
N LEU A 218 -15.38 2.71 -2.45
CA LEU A 218 -15.08 1.49 -3.20
C LEU A 218 -15.42 0.27 -2.36
N GLN A 219 -16.16 -0.66 -2.92
CA GLN A 219 -16.32 -2.00 -2.35
C GLN A 219 -15.19 -2.87 -2.88
N PHE A 220 -14.61 -3.70 -2.01
CA PHE A 220 -13.51 -4.56 -2.43
C PHE A 220 -13.56 -5.93 -1.75
N GLU A 221 -12.98 -6.90 -2.43
CA GLU A 221 -12.58 -8.18 -1.87
C GLU A 221 -11.05 -8.25 -1.93
N ALA A 222 -10.42 -8.75 -0.87
CA ALA A 222 -8.99 -8.95 -0.86
C ALA A 222 -8.58 -10.30 -0.27
N TYR A 223 -7.42 -10.77 -0.67
CA TYR A 223 -6.79 -11.95 -0.11
C TYR A 223 -5.56 -11.54 0.68
N VAL A 224 -5.60 -11.75 1.99
CA VAL A 224 -4.44 -11.57 2.88
C VAL A 224 -3.73 -12.90 3.00
N SER A 225 -2.42 -12.92 2.77
CA SER A 225 -1.58 -14.12 2.88
C SER A 225 -0.35 -13.86 3.75
N LYS A 226 0.27 -14.93 4.25
CA LYS A 226 1.53 -14.89 5.02
C LYS A 226 1.42 -14.07 6.32
N LEU A 227 0.35 -14.30 7.09
CA LEU A 227 0.06 -13.59 8.34
C LEU A 227 1.22 -13.56 9.34
N HIS A 228 1.95 -14.67 9.46
CA HIS A 228 3.09 -14.80 10.38
C HIS A 228 4.45 -14.47 9.73
N GLY A 229 4.44 -14.00 8.48
CA GLY A 229 5.64 -13.68 7.71
C GLY A 229 5.66 -12.23 7.22
N THR A 230 5.96 -12.03 5.93
CA THR A 230 5.75 -10.74 5.27
C THR A 230 4.35 -10.75 4.67
N PRO A 231 3.39 -10.06 5.29
CA PRO A 231 2.01 -10.18 4.87
C PRO A 231 1.82 -9.49 3.52
N GLU A 232 1.07 -10.13 2.65
CA GLU A 232 0.79 -9.67 1.29
C GLU A 232 -0.73 -9.55 1.11
N ILE A 233 -1.15 -8.54 0.36
CA ILE A 233 -2.56 -8.33 0.01
C ILE A 233 -2.73 -8.32 -1.51
N ASP A 234 -3.73 -9.04 -1.99
CA ASP A 234 -4.21 -8.96 -3.35
C ASP A 234 -5.63 -8.39 -3.33
N VAL A 235 -5.84 -7.21 -3.91
CA VAL A 235 -7.09 -6.44 -3.82
C VAL A 235 -7.81 -6.46 -5.17
N SER A 236 -9.08 -6.85 -5.14
CA SER A 236 -10.01 -6.81 -6.26
C SER A 236 -11.17 -5.86 -5.96
N ILE A 237 -11.32 -4.81 -6.77
CA ILE A 237 -12.43 -3.85 -6.68
C ILE A 237 -13.70 -4.51 -7.25
N ARG A 238 -14.83 -4.33 -6.59
CA ARG A 238 -16.14 -4.85 -7.00
C ARG A 238 -17.02 -3.77 -7.63
#